data_AF-A0A699TTE6-F1
#
_entry.id   AF-A0A699TTE6-F1
#
_cell.length_a   1.000
_cell.length_b   1.000
_cell.length_c   1.000
_cell.angle_alpha   90.00
_cell.angle_beta   90.00
_cell.angle_gamma   90.00
#
_symmetry.space_group_name_H-M   'P 1'
#
loop_
_entity.id
_entity.type
_entity.pdbx_description
1 polymer ?
#
loop_
_entity_poly.entity_id
_entity_poly.type
_entity_poly.pdbx_seq_one_letter_code
_entity_poly.pdbx_strand_id
1 'polypeptide(L)'
;MSWRELMKLMDEVYCPRNKVQKMESELMVPEEDNRIERCVGGLPDNIQGNVMSAETTRLQDAIRLANSLMDQKLKGYAMKNAKKKRRLEFSQRDNRGQQPPFKRL
;
A
#
# COMPACT_ATOMS: atom_id res chain seq x y z
N MET A 1 -53.62 -23.87 14.47
CA MET A 1 -52.28 -23.29 14.34
C MET A 1 -51.85 -22.81 15.73
N SER A 2 -50.67 -23.22 16.19
CA SER A 2 -50.13 -22.89 17.52
C SER A 2 -49.34 -21.59 17.52
N TRP A 3 -49.15 -20.97 18.68
CA TRP A 3 -48.32 -19.78 18.85
C TRP A 3 -46.89 -19.96 18.31
N ARG A 4 -46.34 -21.18 18.46
CA ARG A 4 -45.02 -21.54 17.93
C ARG A 4 -44.96 -21.52 16.40
N GLU A 5 -46.02 -22.00 15.75
CA GLU A 5 -46.13 -21.99 14.29
C GLU A 5 -46.32 -20.55 13.76
N LEU A 6 -47.10 -19.73 14.46
CA LEU A 6 -47.29 -18.33 14.13
C LEU A 6 -45.98 -17.54 14.24
N MET A 7 -45.22 -17.72 15.34
CA MET A 7 -43.90 -17.09 15.50
C MET A 7 -42.95 -17.48 14.37
N LYS A 8 -42.92 -18.76 13.99
CA LYS A 8 -42.06 -19.25 12.91
C LYS A 8 -42.42 -18.62 11.55
N LEU A 9 -43.72 -18.48 11.27
CA LEU A 9 -44.20 -17.82 10.05
C LEU A 9 -43.81 -16.33 10.03
N MET A 10 -43.97 -15.63 11.15
CA MET A 10 -43.60 -14.23 11.29
C MET A 10 -42.10 -14.04 11.05
N ASP A 11 -41.25 -14.90 11.60
CA ASP A 11 -39.81 -14.85 11.35
C ASP A 11 -39.46 -15.12 9.88
N GLU A 12 -40.09 -16.09 9.22
CA GLU A 12 -39.83 -16.40 7.81
C GLU A 12 -40.26 -15.27 6.85
N VAL A 13 -41.38 -14.59 7.14
CA VAL A 13 -41.90 -13.49 6.30
C VAL A 13 -41.14 -12.19 6.53
N TYR A 14 -40.88 -11.83 7.78
CA TYR A 14 -40.31 -10.54 8.15
C TYR A 14 -38.79 -10.55 8.31
N CYS A 15 -38.20 -11.68 8.71
CA CYS A 15 -36.75 -11.86 8.84
C CYS A 15 -36.24 -13.05 8.02
N PRO A 16 -36.36 -12.99 6.67
CA PRO A 16 -36.04 -14.14 5.83
C PRO A 16 -34.60 -14.57 6.02
N ARG A 17 -34.41 -15.82 6.46
CA ARG A 17 -33.09 -16.34 6.85
C ARG A 17 -32.05 -16.24 5.73
N ASN A 18 -32.49 -16.35 4.47
CA ASN A 18 -31.64 -16.17 3.29
C ASN A 18 -31.12 -14.72 3.14
N LYS A 19 -31.92 -13.70 3.48
CA LYS A 19 -31.51 -12.30 3.45
C LYS A 19 -30.51 -12.01 4.57
N VAL A 20 -30.78 -12.51 5.77
CA VAL A 20 -29.87 -12.37 6.93
C VAL A 20 -28.54 -13.04 6.63
N GLN A 21 -28.55 -14.29 6.16
CA GLN A 21 -27.33 -15.00 5.78
C GLN A 21 -26.56 -14.32 4.64
N LYS A 22 -27.26 -13.78 3.64
CA LYS A 22 -26.63 -13.01 2.56
C LYS A 22 -25.95 -11.76 3.09
N MET A 23 -26.64 -10.97 3.92
CA MET A 23 -26.06 -9.78 4.55
C MET A 23 -24.88 -10.14 5.47
N GLU A 24 -24.98 -11.21 6.26
CA GLU A 24 -23.87 -11.70 7.08
C GLU A 24 -22.65 -12.11 6.23
N SER A 25 -22.87 -12.81 5.12
CA SER A 25 -21.79 -13.21 4.21
C SER A 25 -21.11 -12.01 3.51
N GLU A 26 -21.88 -11.00 3.11
CA GLU A 26 -21.37 -9.80 2.43
C GLU A 26 -20.68 -8.83 3.40
N LEU A 27 -21.15 -8.75 4.67
CA LEU A 27 -20.68 -7.76 5.65
C LEU A 27 -19.62 -8.30 6.62
N MET A 28 -19.65 -9.57 7.04
CA MET A 28 -18.76 -10.07 8.09
C MET A 28 -17.41 -10.60 7.57
N VAL A 29 -17.34 -11.10 6.34
CA VAL A 29 -16.09 -11.64 5.78
C VAL A 29 -15.89 -11.09 4.37
N PRO A 30 -15.26 -9.93 4.21
CA PRO A 30 -14.85 -9.49 2.89
C PRO A 30 -13.90 -10.54 2.30
N GLU A 31 -14.18 -10.97 1.08
CA GLU A 31 -13.33 -11.88 0.30
C GLU A 31 -11.90 -11.34 0.23
N GLU A 32 -10.90 -12.22 0.15
CA GLU A 32 -9.49 -11.79 0.13
C GLU A 32 -9.23 -10.83 -1.04
N ASP A 33 -9.88 -11.02 -2.19
CA ASP A 33 -9.77 -10.12 -3.33
C ASP A 33 -10.27 -8.70 -3.00
N ASN A 34 -11.42 -8.57 -2.34
CA ASN A 34 -11.94 -7.27 -1.87
C ASN A 34 -10.99 -6.62 -0.85
N ARG A 35 -10.38 -7.43 0.03
CA ARG A 35 -9.39 -6.94 0.99
C ARG A 35 -8.11 -6.44 0.32
N ILE A 36 -7.62 -7.18 -0.67
CA ILE A 36 -6.43 -6.82 -1.45
C ILE A 36 -6.71 -5.57 -2.27
N GLU A 37 -7.84 -5.49 -2.95
CA GLU A 37 -8.26 -4.30 -3.71
C GLU A 37 -8.30 -3.06 -2.81
N ARG A 38 -8.89 -3.17 -1.61
CA ARG A 38 -8.93 -2.06 -0.66
C ARG A 38 -7.54 -1.67 -0.14
N CYS A 39 -6.65 -2.64 0.03
CA CYS A 39 -5.25 -2.39 0.42
C CYS A 39 -4.48 -1.68 -0.71
N VAL A 40 -4.66 -2.15 -1.95
CA VAL A 40 -3.98 -1.64 -3.14
C VAL A 40 -4.50 -0.25 -3.52
N GLY A 41 -5.80 -0.01 -3.40
CA GLY A 41 -6.43 1.30 -3.67
C GLY A 41 -6.01 2.42 -2.72
N GLY A 42 -5.40 2.09 -1.57
CA GLY A 42 -4.82 3.07 -0.65
C GLY A 42 -3.35 3.41 -0.93
N LEU A 43 -2.70 2.76 -1.90
CA LEU A 43 -1.28 2.94 -2.20
C LEU A 43 -1.04 4.03 -3.25
N PRO A 44 0.14 4.67 -3.25
CA PRO A 44 0.55 5.53 -4.36
C PRO A 44 0.63 4.76 -5.69
N ASP A 45 0.23 5.36 -6.81
CA ASP A 45 0.15 4.74 -8.15
C ASP A 45 1.40 3.97 -8.56
N ASN A 46 2.57 4.50 -8.21
CA ASN A 46 3.87 3.93 -8.56
C ASN A 46 4.23 2.65 -7.76
N ILE A 47 3.50 2.37 -6.68
CA ILE A 47 3.55 1.12 -5.92
C ILE A 47 2.39 0.23 -6.33
N GLN A 48 1.19 0.81 -6.50
CA GLN A 48 -0.04 0.12 -6.87
C GLN A 48 0.15 -0.79 -8.09
N GLY A 49 0.67 -0.25 -9.19
CA GLY A 49 0.88 -1.02 -10.42
C GLY A 49 1.84 -2.20 -10.25
N ASN A 50 2.85 -2.06 -9.40
CA ASN A 50 3.80 -3.15 -9.12
C ASN A 50 3.19 -4.23 -8.24
N VAL A 51 2.36 -3.86 -7.25
CA VAL A 51 1.65 -4.82 -6.40
C VAL A 51 0.62 -5.59 -7.22
N MET A 52 -0.13 -4.92 -8.10
CA MET A 52 -1.09 -5.57 -9.00
C MET A 52 -0.41 -6.52 -9.99
N SER A 53 0.74 -6.14 -10.54
CA SER A 53 1.49 -6.98 -11.48
C SER A 53 2.07 -8.24 -10.83
N ALA A 54 2.18 -8.27 -9.51
CA ALA A 54 2.68 -9.42 -8.77
C ALA A 54 1.61 -10.47 -8.46
N GLU A 55 0.35 -10.25 -8.89
CA GLU A 55 -0.78 -11.19 -8.78
C GLU A 55 -0.91 -11.80 -7.37
N THR A 56 -0.82 -10.96 -6.34
CA THR A 56 -0.88 -11.42 -4.95
C THR A 56 -2.26 -11.96 -4.62
N THR A 57 -2.34 -13.20 -4.12
CA THR A 57 -3.61 -13.86 -3.74
C THR A 57 -3.93 -13.75 -2.24
N ARG A 58 -3.02 -13.17 -1.46
CA ARG A 58 -3.14 -13.02 0.00
C ARG A 58 -2.87 -11.58 0.40
N LEU A 59 -3.73 -11.04 1.26
CA LEU A 59 -3.57 -9.68 1.79
C LEU A 59 -2.21 -9.45 2.46
N GLN A 60 -1.72 -10.41 3.24
CA GLN A 60 -0.43 -10.28 3.93
C GLN A 60 0.75 -10.14 2.96
N ASP A 61 0.69 -10.83 1.81
CA ASP A 61 1.75 -10.75 0.80
C ASP A 61 1.69 -9.41 0.07
N ALA A 62 0.49 -8.91 -0.24
CA ALA A 62 0.30 -7.56 -0.78
C ALA A 62 0.88 -6.48 0.15
N ILE A 63 0.61 -6.57 1.46
CA ILE A 63 1.14 -5.64 2.47
C ILE A 63 2.67 -5.70 2.52
N ARG A 64 3.24 -6.91 2.58
CA ARG A 64 4.71 -7.10 2.62
C ARG A 64 5.38 -6.56 1.36
N LEU A 65 4.79 -6.81 0.19
CA LEU A 65 5.30 -6.33 -1.09
C LEU A 65 5.26 -4.80 -1.17
N ALA A 66 4.13 -4.18 -0.81
CA ALA A 66 3.99 -2.73 -0.78
C ALA A 66 5.06 -2.07 0.12
N ASN A 67 5.26 -2.60 1.33
CA ASN A 67 6.29 -2.12 2.25
C ASN A 67 7.70 -2.24 1.68
N SER A 68 8.02 -3.39 1.08
CA SER A 68 9.34 -3.61 0.47
C SER A 68 9.61 -2.62 -0.68
N LEU A 69 8.61 -2.35 -1.52
CA LEU A 69 8.72 -1.40 -2.63
C LEU A 69 8.93 0.04 -2.14
N MET A 70 8.23 0.44 -1.08
CA MET A 70 8.44 1.75 -0.44
C MET A 70 9.85 1.89 0.12
N ASP A 71 10.33 0.88 0.85
CA ASP A 71 11.69 0.84 1.40
C ASP A 71 12.76 0.92 0.31
N GLN A 72 12.56 0.20 -0.79
CA GLN A 72 13.46 0.21 -1.94
C GLN A 72 13.55 1.61 -2.57
N LYS A 73 12.42 2.30 -2.73
CA LYS A 73 12.38 3.67 -3.26
C LYS A 73 13.11 4.63 -2.32
N LEU A 74 12.83 4.57 -1.02
CA LEU A 74 13.46 5.41 -0.01
C LEU A 74 14.98 5.23 0.01
N LYS A 75 15.44 3.97 0.02
CA LYS A 75 16.87 3.62 -0.05
C LYS A 75 17.50 4.14 -1.34
N GLY A 76 16.81 4.04 -2.47
CA GLY A 76 17.25 4.57 -3.75
C GLY A 76 17.48 6.08 -3.73
N TYR A 77 16.58 6.84 -3.11
CA TYR A 77 16.73 8.29 -2.94
C TYR A 77 17.91 8.64 -2.03
N ALA A 78 18.05 7.97 -0.89
CA ALA A 78 19.18 8.18 0.02
C ALA A 78 20.53 7.94 -0.68
N MET A 79 20.63 6.86 -1.47
CA MET A 79 21.85 6.52 -2.20
C MET A 79 22.19 7.55 -3.28
N LYS A 80 21.19 8.03 -4.04
CA LYS A 80 21.38 9.08 -5.05
C LYS A 80 21.82 10.40 -4.40
N ASN A 81 21.23 10.78 -3.28
CA ASN A 81 21.60 11.99 -2.54
C ASN A 81 23.03 11.90 -1.99
N ALA A 82 23.41 10.77 -1.40
CA ALA A 82 24.78 10.53 -0.94
C ALA A 82 25.80 10.63 -2.09
N LYS A 83 25.47 10.07 -3.27
CA LYS A 83 26.31 10.17 -4.47
C LYS A 83 26.43 11.61 -4.97
N LYS A 84 25.33 12.36 -4.99
CA LYS A 84 25.31 13.78 -5.36
C LYS A 84 26.17 14.62 -4.42
N LYS A 85 26.08 14.39 -3.11
CA LYS A 85 26.91 15.05 -2.08
C LYS A 85 28.41 14.79 -2.32
N ARG A 86 28.83 13.54 -2.51
CA ARG A 86 30.24 13.22 -2.80
C ARG A 86 30.76 13.93 -4.04
N ARG A 87 29.95 14.01 -5.11
CA ARG A 87 30.31 14.73 -6.34
C ARG A 87 30.47 16.22 -6.10
N LEU A 88 29.57 16.83 -5.33
CA LEU A 88 29.66 18.25 -4.97
C LEU A 88 30.94 18.53 -4.17
N GLU A 89 31.23 17.73 -3.14
CA GLU A 89 32.46 17.86 -2.33
C GLU A 89 33.73 17.70 -3.17
N PHE A 90 33.75 16.73 -4.09
CA PHE A 90 34.86 16.55 -5.03
C PHE A 90 35.07 17.79 -5.91
N SER A 91 34.00 18.29 -6.54
CA SER A 91 34.08 19.51 -7.37
C SER A 91 34.48 20.76 -6.59
N GLN A 92 34.14 20.85 -5.30
CA GLN A 92 34.51 21.99 -4.47
C GLN A 92 36.00 21.98 -4.09
N ARG A 93 36.61 20.81 -3.88
CA ARG A 93 38.06 20.68 -3.65
C ARG A 93 38.86 21.03 -4.90
N ASP A 94 38.39 20.61 -6.07
CA ASP A 94 39.07 20.87 -7.35
C ASP A 94 39.13 22.38 -7.67
N ASN A 95 38.02 23.09 -7.44
CA ASN A 95 37.97 24.55 -7.63
C ASN A 95 38.81 25.32 -6.60
N ARG A 96 39.01 24.80 -5.38
CA ARG A 96 39.92 25.44 -4.39
C ARG A 96 41.39 25.31 -4.79
N GLY A 97 41.79 24.24 -5.47
CA GLY A 97 43.15 24.06 -5.98
C GLY A 97 43.48 24.97 -7.17
N GLN A 98 42.48 25.51 -7.86
CA GLN A 98 42.64 26.37 -9.04
C GLN A 98 42.45 27.87 -8.77
N GLN A 99 42.25 28.32 -7.52
CA GLN A 99 42.23 29.77 -7.27
C GLN A 99 43.63 30.37 -7.49
N PRO A 100 43.79 31.35 -8.40
CA PRO A 100 45.07 32.02 -8.59
C PRO A 100 45.45 32.75 -7.29
N PRO A 101 46.73 32.73 -6.87
CA PRO A 101 47.16 33.56 -5.76
C PRO A 101 46.91 35.01 -6.16
N PHE A 102 46.06 35.71 -5.41
CA PHE A 102 45.88 37.15 -5.56
C PHE A 102 47.26 37.81 -5.42
N LYS A 103 47.82 38.29 -6.54
CA LYS A 103 49.06 39.08 -6.54
C LYS A 103 48.73 40.39 -5.83
N ARG A 104 49.27 40.59 -4.62
CA ARG A 104 49.24 41.88 -3.95
C ARG A 104 50.26 42.78 -4.65
N LEU A 105 49.79 43.89 -5.20
CA LEU A 105 50.61 45.03 -5.65
C LEU A 105 51.09 45.81 -4.43
#